data_AF-A0A2I0QIY3-F1
#
_entry.id   AF-A0A2I0QIY3-F1
#
_cell.length_a   1.000
_cell.length_b   1.000
_cell.length_c   1.000
_cell.angle_alpha   90.00
_cell.angle_beta   90.00
_cell.angle_gamma   90.00
#
_symmetry.space_group_name_H-M   'P 1'
#
loop_
_entity.id
_entity.type
_entity.pdbx_description
1 polymer ?
#
loop_
_entity_poly.entity_id
_entity_poly.type
_entity_poly.pdbx_seq_one_letter_code
_entity_poly.pdbx_strand_id
1 'polypeptide(L)'
;MSPETKQNKTKIKPKNLRNFVSAAVILLLIMLLITSILQCSLAAEIKGNVIGANGENLNGAEVKIYDSAGSMQQVATVNGKYAINLTSGNYLVVVTYIDSKENLYLDSINLTVRENETKTLDFSLITAYTNFSDIDIPALEGIFKIENLTNDSSSNFVKSNGTSGTNNPQNTLNYTHQDWLLFLAIFASGIILVFFYILRVQHNVEKTEEKIDKVETGIKKTEEKEAEEKEAEEKEAEEKSRVTMITSATLPTPAPTTIPASQTTPDGNAPVSLSSAEDKKKEEYKAEAERKEKERDEMFKERTQKERENLLSSLTENERIVINLLMEHGGDLLRTEISRGTNLPKSSLSMALKKLEDKKIIELDKTFTIQKVKFTSWFKSLL
;
A
#
# COMPACT_ATOMS: atom_id res chain seq x y z
N MET A 1 -9.01 64.77 -28.59
CA MET A 1 -7.87 64.44 -27.71
C MET A 1 -8.38 63.54 -26.60
N SER A 2 -7.68 62.46 -26.26
CA SER A 2 -8.02 61.59 -25.13
C SER A 2 -6.85 61.61 -24.14
N PRO A 3 -7.07 61.68 -22.82
CA PRO A 3 -5.99 61.80 -21.85
C PRO A 3 -5.23 60.47 -21.71
N GLU A 4 -3.93 60.47 -21.99
CA GLU A 4 -3.06 59.33 -21.68
C GLU A 4 -2.86 59.23 -20.16
N THR A 5 -3.65 58.36 -19.52
CA THR A 5 -3.52 58.06 -18.08
C THR A 5 -2.19 57.36 -17.81
N LYS A 6 -1.15 58.13 -17.46
CA LYS A 6 0.17 57.61 -17.06
C LYS A 6 0.04 56.65 -15.88
N GLN A 7 0.01 55.35 -16.14
CA GLN A 7 0.01 54.32 -15.09
C GLN A 7 1.35 54.34 -14.34
N ASN A 8 1.34 54.95 -13.17
CA ASN A 8 2.50 54.98 -12.27
C ASN A 8 2.75 53.57 -11.72
N LYS A 9 3.77 52.88 -12.23
CA LYS A 9 4.14 51.53 -11.77
C LYS A 9 4.87 51.60 -10.43
N THR A 10 4.09 51.68 -9.34
CA THR A 10 4.58 51.55 -7.96
C THR A 10 5.36 50.25 -7.81
N LYS A 11 6.67 50.38 -7.54
CA LYS A 11 7.62 49.27 -7.59
C LYS A 11 7.67 48.55 -6.24
N ILE A 12 6.61 47.80 -5.93
CA ILE A 12 6.42 47.05 -4.67
C ILE A 12 7.70 46.30 -4.31
N LYS A 13 8.29 46.62 -3.14
CA LYS A 13 9.61 46.11 -2.73
C LYS A 13 9.45 44.67 -2.18
N PRO A 14 10.02 43.63 -2.81
CA PRO A 14 9.69 42.22 -2.51
C PRO A 14 10.22 41.67 -1.17
N LYS A 15 10.71 42.50 -0.25
CA LYS A 15 11.32 42.06 1.02
C LYS A 15 10.33 41.31 1.91
N ASN A 16 9.06 41.70 1.93
CA ASN A 16 8.06 41.08 2.82
C ASN A 16 7.63 39.67 2.36
N LEU A 17 7.70 39.39 1.05
CA LEU A 17 7.25 38.11 0.48
C LEU A 17 8.09 36.93 1.00
N ARG A 18 9.41 37.11 1.16
CA ARG A 18 10.31 36.06 1.68
C ARG A 18 9.96 35.63 3.10
N ASN A 19 9.60 36.58 3.97
CA ASN A 19 9.21 36.30 5.35
C ASN A 19 7.85 35.59 5.39
N PHE A 20 6.90 36.00 4.55
CA PHE A 20 5.60 35.35 4.41
C PHE A 20 5.72 33.89 3.94
N VAL A 21 6.50 33.63 2.88
CA VAL A 21 6.77 32.26 2.39
C VAL A 21 7.42 31.40 3.48
N SER A 22 8.39 31.95 4.22
CA SER A 22 9.02 31.23 5.34
C SER A 22 8.01 30.85 6.43
N ALA A 23 7.10 31.76 6.79
CA ALA A 23 6.06 31.49 7.80
C ALA A 23 5.07 30.42 7.32
N ALA A 24 4.65 30.47 6.04
CA ALA A 24 3.75 29.48 5.45
C ALA A 24 4.37 28.07 5.40
N VAL A 25 5.66 27.95 5.07
CA VAL A 25 6.38 26.67 5.08
C VAL A 25 6.51 26.11 6.51
N ILE A 26 6.81 26.96 7.50
CA ILE A 26 6.86 26.53 8.91
C ILE A 26 5.49 26.03 9.38
N LEU A 27 4.40 26.74 9.04
CA LEU A 27 3.04 26.32 9.37
C LEU A 27 2.68 24.97 8.72
N LEU A 28 3.05 24.76 7.46
CA LEU A 28 2.84 23.49 6.76
C LEU A 28 3.57 22.32 7.44
N LEU A 29 4.82 22.53 7.85
CA LEU A 29 5.62 21.52 8.55
C LEU A 29 5.05 21.19 9.94
N ILE A 30 4.54 22.19 10.66
CA ILE A 30 3.85 21.99 11.94
C ILE A 30 2.56 21.18 11.75
N MET A 31 1.75 21.50 10.72
CA MET A 31 0.54 20.74 10.42
C MET A 31 0.84 19.28 10.04
N LEU A 32 1.88 19.04 9.22
CA LEU A 32 2.35 17.69 8.88
C LEU A 32 2.80 16.90 10.12
N LEU A 33 3.57 17.55 11.02
CA LEU A 33 4.01 16.96 12.28
C LEU A 33 2.80 16.58 13.16
N ILE A 34 1.82 17.47 13.31
CA ILE A 34 0.60 17.22 14.09
C ILE A 34 -0.19 16.06 13.48
N THR A 35 -0.36 15.99 12.15
CA THR A 35 -1.07 14.86 11.52
C THR A 35 -0.35 13.53 11.71
N SER A 36 0.98 13.52 11.70
CA SER A 36 1.79 12.32 11.97
C SER A 36 1.63 11.85 13.43
N ILE A 37 1.68 12.78 14.39
CA ILE A 37 1.44 12.49 15.81
C ILE A 37 0.00 11.96 16.05
N LEU A 38 -1.01 12.53 15.40
CA LEU A 38 -2.39 12.05 15.48
C LEU A 38 -2.55 10.63 14.89
N GLN A 39 -1.91 10.33 13.76
CA GLN A 39 -1.96 8.99 13.17
C GLN A 39 -1.35 7.92 14.09
N CYS A 40 -0.29 8.25 14.85
CA CYS A 40 0.26 7.38 15.89
C CYS A 40 -0.68 7.14 17.09
N SER A 41 -1.74 7.93 17.26
CA SER A 41 -2.68 7.83 18.40
C SER A 41 -3.94 7.01 18.12
N LEU A 42 -4.16 6.57 16.87
CA LEU A 42 -5.34 5.80 16.45
C LEU A 42 -5.11 4.28 16.39
N ALA A 43 -3.95 3.81 16.83
CA ALA A 43 -3.67 2.38 16.93
C ALA A 43 -4.45 1.74 18.09
N ALA A 44 -4.99 0.55 17.83
CA ALA A 44 -5.58 -0.30 18.85
C ALA A 44 -4.47 -0.91 19.73
N GLU A 45 -4.65 -0.91 21.05
CA GLU A 45 -3.61 -1.35 21.99
C GLU A 45 -4.00 -2.71 22.59
N ILE A 46 -3.23 -3.76 22.29
CA ILE A 46 -3.29 -5.01 23.06
C ILE A 46 -2.24 -4.92 24.17
N LYS A 47 -2.64 -5.22 25.40
CA LYS A 47 -1.72 -5.33 26.54
C LYS A 47 -2.13 -6.45 27.48
N GLY A 48 -1.23 -6.87 28.35
CA GLY A 48 -1.55 -7.86 29.38
C GLY A 48 -0.32 -8.38 30.09
N ASN A 49 -0.51 -9.48 30.79
CA ASN A 49 0.48 -10.16 31.61
C ASN A 49 0.64 -11.61 31.10
N VAL A 50 1.88 -12.07 31.02
CA VAL A 50 2.23 -13.47 30.79
C VAL A 50 2.67 -14.05 32.13
N ILE A 51 1.89 -14.99 32.66
CA ILE A 51 2.16 -15.68 33.93
C ILE A 51 2.57 -17.13 33.70
N GLY A 52 3.43 -17.65 34.57
CA GLY A 52 3.87 -19.05 34.56
C GLY A 52 2.94 -19.97 35.34
N ALA A 53 3.30 -21.25 35.38
CA ALA A 53 2.56 -22.30 36.07
C ALA A 53 2.39 -22.07 37.60
N ASN A 54 3.22 -21.24 38.22
CA ASN A 54 3.15 -20.90 39.65
C ASN A 54 2.48 -19.54 39.90
N GLY A 55 1.97 -18.88 38.84
CA GLY A 55 1.41 -17.52 38.92
C GLY A 55 2.47 -16.41 38.94
N GLU A 56 3.73 -16.73 38.62
CA GLU A 56 4.82 -15.76 38.53
C GLU A 56 4.78 -14.97 37.22
N ASN A 57 5.15 -13.68 37.24
CA ASN A 57 5.28 -12.87 36.04
C ASN A 57 6.51 -13.31 35.22
N LEU A 58 6.30 -13.86 34.02
CA LEU A 58 7.39 -14.34 33.17
C LEU A 58 8.04 -13.18 32.42
N ASN A 59 9.26 -12.82 32.84
CA ASN A 59 10.08 -11.78 32.21
C ASN A 59 10.89 -12.37 31.04
N GLY A 60 10.85 -11.71 29.86
CA GLY A 60 11.52 -12.20 28.65
C GLY A 60 10.74 -13.26 27.85
N ALA A 61 9.43 -13.43 28.11
CA ALA A 61 8.56 -14.18 27.21
C ALA A 61 8.31 -13.36 25.93
N GLU A 62 8.35 -14.01 24.77
CA GLU A 62 8.16 -13.35 23.47
C GLU A 62 6.69 -13.45 23.06
N VAL A 63 6.02 -12.30 22.98
CA VAL A 63 4.69 -12.16 22.40
C VAL A 63 4.86 -11.83 20.91
N LYS A 64 4.32 -12.69 20.05
CA LYS A 64 4.43 -12.64 18.59
C LYS A 64 3.03 -12.52 18.01
N ILE A 65 2.81 -11.55 17.13
CA ILE A 65 1.52 -11.30 16.50
C ILE A 65 1.67 -11.44 15.00
N TYR A 66 0.88 -12.35 14.44
CA TYR A 66 0.81 -12.63 13.01
C TYR A 66 -0.50 -12.07 12.44
N ASP A 67 -0.42 -11.35 11.32
CA ASP A 67 -1.59 -10.98 10.52
C ASP A 67 -1.89 -12.02 9.43
N SER A 68 -2.97 -11.82 8.67
CA SER A 68 -3.37 -12.70 7.56
C SER A 68 -2.43 -12.69 6.35
N ALA A 69 -1.45 -11.77 6.29
CA ALA A 69 -0.39 -11.76 5.29
C ALA A 69 0.91 -12.41 5.80
N GLY A 70 0.93 -12.90 7.05
CA GLY A 70 2.13 -13.44 7.70
C GLY A 70 3.10 -12.36 8.18
N SER A 71 2.70 -11.09 8.21
CA SER A 71 3.48 -10.02 8.82
C SER A 71 3.55 -10.23 10.32
N MET A 72 4.74 -10.00 10.89
CA MET A 72 5.06 -10.38 12.27
C MET A 72 5.49 -9.16 13.09
N GLN A 73 4.72 -8.83 14.13
CA GLN A 73 5.18 -7.98 15.22
C GLN A 73 5.66 -8.85 16.39
N GLN A 74 6.71 -8.42 17.10
CA GLN A 74 7.25 -9.14 18.26
C GLN A 74 7.65 -8.16 19.36
N VAL A 75 7.24 -8.46 20.60
CA VAL A 75 7.67 -7.74 21.82
C VAL A 75 8.01 -8.76 22.91
N ALA A 76 9.12 -8.54 23.62
CA ALA A 76 9.47 -9.32 24.81
C ALA A 76 8.84 -8.70 26.07
N THR A 77 8.33 -9.53 26.98
CA THR A 77 7.71 -9.07 28.23
C THR A 77 8.73 -8.45 29.19
N VAL A 78 8.31 -7.39 29.87
CA VAL A 78 9.06 -6.75 30.95
C VAL A 78 8.25 -6.90 32.24
N ASN A 79 8.80 -7.64 33.22
CA ASN A 79 8.10 -8.03 34.45
C ASN A 79 6.73 -8.68 34.17
N GLY A 80 6.69 -9.66 33.26
CA GLY A 80 5.46 -10.31 32.78
C GLY A 80 4.63 -9.48 31.80
N LYS A 81 4.82 -8.15 31.72
CA LYS A 81 3.92 -7.26 30.99
C LYS A 81 4.33 -7.03 29.55
N TYR A 82 3.36 -6.89 28.67
CA TYR A 82 3.53 -6.47 27.28
C TYR A 82 2.46 -5.44 26.89
N ALA A 83 2.77 -4.64 25.86
CA ALA A 83 1.84 -3.77 25.15
C ALA A 83 2.27 -3.69 23.69
N ILE A 84 1.34 -3.83 22.75
CA ILE A 84 1.57 -3.84 21.30
C ILE A 84 0.45 -3.03 20.62
N ASN A 85 0.85 -2.12 19.72
CA ASN A 85 -0.05 -1.28 18.94
C ASN A 85 -0.33 -1.93 17.58
N LEU A 86 -1.59 -2.29 17.32
CA LEU A 86 -2.07 -2.85 16.06
C LEU A 86 -3.02 -1.90 15.33
N THR A 87 -3.23 -2.17 14.04
CA THR A 87 -4.40 -1.67 13.30
C THR A 87 -5.64 -2.51 13.63
N SER A 88 -6.81 -2.12 13.10
CA SER A 88 -7.96 -3.02 13.05
C SER A 88 -7.67 -4.22 12.14
N GLY A 89 -8.13 -5.41 12.52
CA GLY A 89 -7.85 -6.65 11.79
C GLY A 89 -8.17 -7.92 12.57
N ASN A 90 -7.83 -9.07 11.97
CA ASN A 90 -7.82 -10.38 12.63
C ASN A 90 -6.37 -10.85 12.75
N TYR A 91 -5.98 -11.28 13.94
CA TYR A 91 -4.60 -11.62 14.27
C TYR A 91 -4.51 -12.97 14.99
N LEU A 92 -3.43 -13.70 14.77
CA LEU A 92 -3.02 -14.81 15.62
C LEU A 92 -1.95 -14.30 16.60
N VAL A 93 -2.27 -14.26 17.89
CA VAL A 93 -1.31 -13.91 18.95
C VAL A 93 -0.74 -15.21 19.50
N VAL A 94 0.57 -15.34 19.51
CA VAL A 94 1.33 -16.50 20.01
C VAL A 94 2.31 -16.02 21.07
N VAL A 95 2.35 -16.69 22.22
CA VAL A 95 3.31 -16.40 23.28
C VAL A 95 4.24 -17.59 23.47
N THR A 96 5.54 -17.33 23.38
CA THR A 96 6.60 -18.33 23.61
C THR A 96 7.50 -17.92 24.75
N TYR A 97 7.76 -18.82 25.70
CA TYR A 97 8.76 -18.64 26.76
C TYR A 97 9.67 -19.86 26.81
N ILE A 98 10.95 -19.66 27.12
CA ILE A 98 11.92 -20.73 27.34
C ILE A 98 12.50 -20.55 28.74
N ASP A 99 12.42 -21.58 29.58
CA ASP A 99 12.94 -21.52 30.95
C ASP A 99 14.47 -21.75 31.02
N SER A 100 15.03 -21.63 32.23
CA SER A 100 16.46 -21.87 32.49
C SER A 100 16.90 -23.34 32.39
N LYS A 101 16.01 -24.24 31.96
CA LYS A 101 16.26 -25.67 31.68
C LYS A 101 15.95 -26.01 30.21
N GLU A 102 15.79 -25.00 29.35
CA GLU A 102 15.47 -25.12 27.92
C GLU A 102 14.08 -25.71 27.60
N ASN A 103 13.15 -25.78 28.57
CA ASN A 103 11.76 -26.16 28.31
C ASN A 103 11.04 -25.05 27.55
N LEU A 104 10.39 -25.38 26.43
CA LEU A 104 9.53 -24.44 25.70
C LEU A 104 8.13 -24.44 26.30
N TYR A 105 7.58 -23.25 26.51
CA TYR A 105 6.18 -23.02 26.85
C TYR A 105 5.53 -22.23 25.71
N LEU A 106 4.32 -22.61 25.33
CA LEU A 106 3.59 -22.08 24.18
C LEU A 106 2.11 -21.95 24.51
N ASP A 107 1.53 -20.79 24.21
CA ASP A 107 0.08 -20.55 24.17
C ASP A 107 -0.27 -19.65 22.98
N SER A 108 -1.50 -19.70 22.48
CA SER A 108 -1.93 -18.95 21.29
C SER A 108 -3.44 -18.72 21.21
N ILE A 109 -3.85 -17.56 20.71
CA ILE A 109 -5.25 -17.17 20.57
C ILE A 109 -5.50 -16.36 19.30
N ASN A 110 -6.64 -16.62 18.64
CA ASN A 110 -7.14 -15.82 17.54
C ASN A 110 -7.89 -14.59 18.07
N LEU A 111 -7.52 -13.40 17.60
CA LEU A 111 -7.96 -12.12 18.14
C LEU A 111 -8.38 -11.16 17.02
N THR A 112 -9.68 -10.88 16.93
CA THR A 112 -10.20 -9.73 16.17
C THR A 112 -9.99 -8.45 16.99
N VAL A 113 -9.48 -7.39 16.36
CA VAL A 113 -9.23 -6.07 16.95
C VAL A 113 -9.93 -5.00 16.11
N ARG A 114 -10.68 -4.11 16.76
CA ARG A 114 -11.36 -2.98 16.11
C ARG A 114 -10.53 -1.70 16.23
N GLU A 115 -10.85 -0.72 15.40
CA GLU A 115 -10.17 0.58 15.38
C GLU A 115 -10.34 1.29 16.74
N ASN A 116 -9.25 1.84 17.28
CA ASN A 116 -9.18 2.46 18.63
C ASN A 116 -9.57 1.54 19.81
N GLU A 117 -9.61 0.20 19.63
CA GLU A 117 -9.98 -0.74 20.69
C GLU A 117 -8.77 -1.10 21.59
N THR A 118 -8.82 -0.79 22.88
CA THR A 118 -7.86 -1.34 23.85
C THR A 118 -8.33 -2.70 24.34
N LYS A 119 -7.50 -3.74 24.20
CA LYS A 119 -7.77 -5.09 24.75
C LYS A 119 -6.75 -5.48 25.81
N THR A 120 -7.27 -5.97 26.94
CA THR A 120 -6.47 -6.70 27.93
C THR A 120 -6.54 -8.19 27.60
N LEU A 121 -5.38 -8.83 27.47
CA LEU A 121 -5.25 -10.25 27.15
C LEU A 121 -4.11 -10.86 27.96
N ASP A 122 -4.46 -11.66 28.97
CA ASP A 122 -3.51 -12.35 29.84
C ASP A 122 -3.30 -13.79 29.38
N PHE A 123 -2.06 -14.28 29.45
CA PHE A 123 -1.66 -15.63 29.03
C PHE A 123 -1.10 -16.42 30.21
N SER A 124 -1.40 -17.72 30.28
CA SER A 124 -0.95 -18.60 31.38
C SER A 124 -0.18 -19.81 30.84
N LEU A 125 1.14 -19.74 30.95
CA LEU A 125 2.07 -20.71 30.40
C LEU A 125 2.26 -21.89 31.38
N ILE A 126 1.24 -22.74 31.47
CA ILE A 126 1.19 -23.90 32.38
C ILE A 126 1.87 -25.14 31.75
N THR A 127 1.70 -25.34 30.44
CA THR A 127 2.17 -26.55 29.74
C THR A 127 3.59 -26.40 29.22
N ALA A 128 4.51 -27.22 29.74
CA ALA A 128 5.88 -27.34 29.25
C ALA A 128 5.98 -28.40 28.13
N TYR A 129 6.64 -28.05 27.03
CA TYR A 129 7.06 -28.97 25.99
C TYR A 129 8.55 -29.28 26.18
N THR A 130 8.83 -30.46 26.74
CA THR A 130 10.16 -30.83 27.24
C THR A 130 11.09 -31.47 26.20
N ASN A 131 10.59 -31.75 24.99
CA ASN A 131 11.37 -32.34 23.89
C ASN A 131 10.98 -31.68 22.55
N PHE A 132 11.89 -30.88 21.97
CA PHE A 132 11.72 -30.34 20.62
C PHE A 132 11.65 -31.42 19.51
N SER A 133 12.07 -32.65 19.80
CA SER A 133 11.94 -33.82 18.92
C SER A 133 10.52 -34.41 18.87
N ASP A 134 9.75 -34.22 19.94
CA ASP A 134 8.49 -34.93 20.18
C ASP A 134 7.27 -34.00 20.03
N ILE A 135 7.52 -32.70 19.78
CA ILE A 135 6.49 -31.78 19.30
C ILE A 135 6.15 -32.18 17.86
N ASP A 136 5.09 -32.96 17.71
CA ASP A 136 4.53 -33.32 16.42
C ASP A 136 4.02 -32.04 15.72
N ILE A 137 4.84 -31.51 14.81
CA ILE A 137 4.67 -30.20 14.18
C ILE A 137 3.28 -29.97 13.54
N PRO A 138 2.51 -30.97 13.05
CA PRO A 138 1.07 -30.82 12.78
C PRO A 138 0.25 -30.05 13.83
N ALA A 139 0.60 -30.10 15.13
CA ALA A 139 -0.07 -29.29 16.15
C ALA A 139 0.20 -27.78 16.00
N LEU A 140 1.43 -27.41 15.64
CA LEU A 140 1.81 -26.03 15.30
C LEU A 140 1.28 -25.62 13.92
N GLU A 141 1.28 -26.51 12.93
CA GLU A 141 0.66 -26.24 11.62
C GLU A 141 -0.87 -26.12 11.70
N GLY A 142 -1.53 -26.78 12.66
CA GLY A 142 -2.94 -26.55 12.97
C GLY A 142 -3.22 -25.16 13.57
N ILE A 143 -2.24 -24.56 14.26
CA ILE A 143 -2.30 -23.18 14.76
C ILE A 143 -1.98 -22.18 13.64
N PHE A 144 -1.03 -22.48 12.75
CA PHE A 144 -0.62 -21.60 11.64
C PHE A 144 -1.41 -21.79 10.33
N LYS A 145 -2.26 -22.80 10.21
CA LYS A 145 -3.27 -22.90 9.14
C LYS A 145 -4.36 -21.86 9.38
N ILE A 146 -4.13 -20.65 8.87
CA ILE A 146 -5.14 -19.59 8.72
C ILE A 146 -6.11 -19.95 7.58
N GLU A 147 -6.58 -21.19 7.55
CA GLU A 147 -7.56 -21.69 6.59
C GLU A 147 -8.94 -21.17 6.99
N ASN A 148 -9.31 -20.05 6.37
CA ASN A 148 -10.61 -19.39 6.46
C ASN A 148 -10.91 -18.67 7.78
N LEU A 149 -10.19 -17.57 8.04
CA LEU A 149 -10.72 -16.41 8.78
C LEU A 149 -11.83 -15.67 7.99
N THR A 150 -12.74 -16.40 7.37
CA THR A 150 -13.98 -15.88 6.77
C THR A 150 -15.00 -15.62 7.87
N ASN A 151 -15.86 -14.61 7.69
CA ASN A 151 -16.75 -14.08 8.73
C ASN A 151 -17.97 -14.99 9.11
N ASP A 152 -17.85 -16.31 8.98
CA ASP A 152 -18.88 -17.29 9.35
C ASP A 152 -19.04 -17.36 10.87
N SER A 153 -19.89 -16.47 11.38
CA SER A 153 -20.22 -16.30 12.80
C SER A 153 -21.17 -17.42 13.32
N SER A 154 -21.00 -18.65 12.83
CA SER A 154 -21.93 -19.77 13.02
C SER A 154 -21.27 -21.15 12.86
N SER A 155 -20.37 -21.51 13.77
CA SER A 155 -20.07 -22.92 14.04
C SER A 155 -19.86 -23.15 15.54
N ASN A 156 -20.10 -24.38 16.02
CA ASN A 156 -20.29 -24.66 17.44
C ASN A 156 -18.96 -24.80 18.20
N PHE A 157 -18.76 -23.97 19.22
CA PHE A 157 -17.58 -24.02 20.08
C PHE A 157 -17.61 -25.25 21.00
N VAL A 158 -16.54 -26.06 20.99
CA VAL A 158 -16.35 -27.14 21.97
C VAL A 158 -16.03 -26.53 23.33
N LYS A 159 -16.78 -26.92 24.38
CA LYS A 159 -16.62 -26.35 25.72
C LYS A 159 -15.27 -26.70 26.36
N SER A 160 -14.35 -25.75 26.40
CA SER A 160 -13.43 -25.63 27.53
C SER A 160 -14.18 -24.99 28.71
N ASN A 161 -14.14 -25.61 29.88
CA ASN A 161 -14.88 -25.13 31.06
C ASN A 161 -14.11 -24.01 31.79
N GLY A 162 -14.15 -22.80 31.24
CA GLY A 162 -13.69 -21.57 31.90
C GLY A 162 -14.88 -20.65 32.25
N THR A 163 -15.26 -20.57 33.52
CA THR A 163 -16.43 -19.79 33.95
C THR A 163 -16.14 -18.29 33.96
N SER A 164 -16.79 -17.52 33.09
CA SER A 164 -16.83 -16.05 33.18
C SER A 164 -18.25 -15.51 32.98
N GLY A 165 -18.51 -14.30 33.50
CA GLY A 165 -19.84 -13.71 33.56
C GLY A 165 -20.31 -13.11 32.23
N THR A 166 -21.60 -13.25 31.95
CA THR A 166 -22.25 -12.59 30.80
C THR A 166 -22.23 -11.07 30.92
N ASN A 167 -21.79 -10.39 29.86
CA ASN A 167 -22.29 -9.06 29.49
C ASN A 167 -22.15 -8.86 27.98
N ASN A 168 -23.27 -8.70 27.29
CA ASN A 168 -23.37 -8.56 25.84
C ASN A 168 -23.89 -7.17 25.47
N PRO A 169 -23.15 -6.39 24.67
CA PRO A 169 -23.70 -5.26 23.93
C PRO A 169 -23.68 -5.55 22.42
N GLN A 170 -24.80 -6.02 21.86
CA GLN A 170 -25.05 -5.89 20.43
C GLN A 170 -25.26 -4.42 20.09
N ASN A 171 -24.33 -3.81 19.36
CA ASN A 171 -24.60 -2.60 18.60
C ASN A 171 -23.61 -2.47 17.43
N THR A 172 -23.97 -3.05 16.28
CA THR A 172 -23.22 -2.91 15.02
C THR A 172 -23.59 -1.60 14.33
N LEU A 173 -23.07 -0.49 14.87
CA LEU A 173 -23.10 0.81 14.20
C LEU A 173 -22.06 0.82 13.08
N ASN A 174 -22.52 0.79 11.83
CA ASN A 174 -21.68 0.83 10.63
C ASN A 174 -21.11 2.24 10.39
N TYR A 175 -20.21 2.69 11.26
CA TYR A 175 -19.43 3.91 11.10
C TYR A 175 -18.12 3.62 10.35
N THR A 176 -18.21 3.46 9.02
CA THR A 176 -17.04 3.31 8.14
C THR A 176 -17.15 4.21 6.91
N HIS A 177 -16.01 4.77 6.49
CA HIS A 177 -15.81 5.75 5.40
C HIS A 177 -16.54 7.11 5.47
N GLN A 178 -17.83 7.20 5.80
CA GLN A 178 -18.58 8.45 5.64
C GLN A 178 -18.07 9.60 6.53
N ASP A 179 -17.72 9.31 7.79
CA ASP A 179 -17.17 10.31 8.71
C ASP A 179 -15.75 10.74 8.34
N TRP A 180 -14.92 9.84 7.80
CA TRP A 180 -13.56 10.19 7.38
C TRP A 180 -13.57 11.19 6.22
N LEU A 181 -14.52 11.05 5.30
CA LEU A 181 -14.79 12.04 4.25
C LEU A 181 -15.30 13.37 4.82
N LEU A 182 -16.13 13.34 5.87
CA LEU A 182 -16.59 14.56 6.56
C LEU A 182 -15.44 15.30 7.25
N PHE A 183 -14.55 14.58 7.95
CA PHE A 183 -13.35 15.16 8.55
C PHE A 183 -12.41 15.76 7.50
N LEU A 184 -12.18 15.07 6.37
CA LEU A 184 -11.42 15.61 5.24
C LEU A 184 -12.07 16.87 4.65
N ALA A 185 -13.39 16.90 4.49
CA ALA A 185 -14.11 18.06 3.98
C ALA A 185 -14.02 19.27 4.93
N ILE A 186 -14.14 19.04 6.25
CA ILE A 186 -13.97 20.08 7.28
C ILE A 186 -12.52 20.60 7.28
N PHE A 187 -11.53 19.73 7.19
CA PHE A 187 -10.11 20.10 7.16
C PHE A 187 -9.73 20.90 5.91
N ALA A 188 -10.19 20.45 4.73
CA ALA A 188 -10.02 21.17 3.47
C ALA A 188 -10.71 22.54 3.48
N SER A 189 -11.93 22.62 4.03
CA SER A 189 -12.64 23.89 4.26
C SER A 189 -11.85 24.84 5.17
N GLY A 190 -11.26 24.32 6.26
CA GLY A 190 -10.37 25.08 7.15
C GLY A 190 -9.15 25.66 6.42
N ILE A 191 -8.47 24.87 5.59
CA ILE A 191 -7.33 25.33 4.77
C ILE A 191 -7.79 26.44 3.80
N ILE A 192 -8.93 26.26 3.13
CA ILE A 192 -9.50 27.24 2.19
C ILE A 192 -9.85 28.55 2.91
N LEU A 193 -10.43 28.48 4.11
CA LEU A 193 -10.74 29.66 4.92
C LEU A 193 -9.49 30.41 5.39
N VAL A 194 -8.43 29.69 5.80
CA VAL A 194 -7.13 30.30 6.13
C VAL A 194 -6.50 30.98 4.91
N PHE A 195 -6.58 30.35 3.73
CA PHE A 195 -6.10 30.95 2.48
C PHE A 195 -6.88 32.22 2.10
N PHE A 196 -8.21 32.21 2.20
CA PHE A 196 -9.03 33.42 1.98
C PHE A 196 -8.76 34.51 3.03
N TYR A 197 -8.50 34.16 4.29
CA TYR A 197 -8.11 35.12 5.32
C TYR A 197 -6.78 35.79 4.98
N ILE A 198 -5.78 35.02 4.54
CA ILE A 198 -4.47 35.53 4.07
C ILE A 198 -4.65 36.50 2.89
N LEU A 199 -5.44 36.13 1.86
CA LEU A 199 -5.73 37.00 0.72
C LEU A 199 -6.42 38.29 1.15
N ARG A 200 -7.40 38.21 2.07
CA ARG A 200 -8.09 39.37 2.63
C ARG A 200 -7.17 40.31 3.40
N VAL A 201 -6.18 39.76 4.13
CA VAL A 201 -5.16 40.57 4.81
C VAL A 201 -4.26 41.29 3.78
N GLN A 202 -3.79 40.60 2.74
CA GLN A 202 -2.94 41.22 1.71
C GLN A 202 -3.68 42.35 0.96
N HIS A 203 -4.92 42.10 0.50
CA HIS A 203 -5.75 43.12 -0.14
C HIS A 203 -6.03 44.33 0.77
N ASN A 204 -6.17 44.12 2.09
CA ASN A 204 -6.34 45.23 3.04
C ASN A 204 -5.05 46.05 3.23
N VAL A 205 -3.86 45.43 3.15
CA VAL A 205 -2.57 46.14 3.17
C VAL A 205 -2.41 47.00 1.91
N GLU A 206 -2.63 46.43 0.73
CA GLU A 206 -2.55 47.14 -0.56
C GLU A 206 -3.51 48.35 -0.60
N LYS A 207 -4.76 48.17 -0.12
CA LYS A 207 -5.75 49.25 0.02
C LYS A 207 -5.44 50.27 1.12
N THR A 208 -4.41 50.03 1.93
CA THR A 208 -3.88 50.99 2.92
C THR A 208 -2.68 51.74 2.34
N GLU A 209 -1.79 51.07 1.60
CA GLU A 209 -0.69 51.72 0.86
C GLU A 209 -1.24 52.74 -0.17
N GLU A 210 -2.28 52.39 -0.94
CA GLU A 210 -2.93 53.32 -1.90
C GLU A 210 -3.48 54.61 -1.24
N LYS A 211 -3.86 54.54 0.04
CA LYS A 211 -4.30 55.73 0.79
C LYS A 211 -3.13 56.59 1.25
N ILE A 212 -2.01 55.96 1.62
CA ILE A 212 -0.79 56.66 2.05
C ILE A 212 -0.20 57.42 0.86
N ASP A 213 -0.09 56.79 -0.32
CA ASP A 213 0.35 57.44 -1.56
C ASP A 213 -0.52 58.66 -1.92
N LYS A 214 -1.84 58.57 -1.73
CA LYS A 214 -2.79 59.68 -1.94
C LYS A 214 -2.64 60.82 -0.92
N VAL A 215 -2.26 60.52 0.32
CA VAL A 215 -1.95 61.55 1.33
C VAL A 215 -0.60 62.20 1.04
N GLU A 216 0.45 61.43 0.72
CA GLU A 216 1.79 61.98 0.43
C GLU A 216 1.78 62.85 -0.85
N THR A 217 1.05 62.44 -1.90
CA THR A 217 0.86 63.28 -3.10
C THR A 217 -0.02 64.51 -2.84
N GLY A 218 -0.98 64.43 -1.92
CA GLY A 218 -1.75 65.59 -1.45
C GLY A 218 -0.89 66.61 -0.69
N ILE A 219 0.00 66.14 0.20
CA ILE A 219 0.95 66.98 0.93
C ILE A 219 1.91 67.66 -0.05
N LYS A 220 2.59 66.90 -0.92
CA LYS A 220 3.53 67.47 -1.89
C LYS A 220 2.87 68.47 -2.83
N LYS A 221 1.64 68.22 -3.28
CA LYS A 221 0.91 69.18 -4.11
C LYS A 221 0.46 70.44 -3.34
N THR A 222 0.42 70.39 -2.02
CA THR A 222 0.21 71.57 -1.16
C THR A 222 1.51 72.34 -0.99
N GLU A 223 2.62 71.65 -0.70
CA GLU A 223 3.97 72.25 -0.62
C GLU A 223 4.40 72.89 -1.96
N GLU A 224 4.16 72.19 -3.08
CA GLU A 224 4.42 72.66 -4.45
C GLU A 224 3.54 73.86 -4.80
N LYS A 225 2.28 73.90 -4.35
CA LYS A 225 1.42 75.08 -4.51
C LYS A 225 1.86 76.25 -3.62
N GLU A 226 2.28 76.02 -2.38
CA GLU A 226 2.85 77.08 -1.53
C GLU A 226 4.19 77.61 -2.07
N ALA A 227 4.94 76.78 -2.79
CA ALA A 227 6.13 77.18 -3.51
C ALA A 227 5.77 77.99 -4.77
N GLU A 228 4.85 77.52 -5.60
CA GLU A 228 4.33 78.27 -6.76
C GLU A 228 3.70 79.61 -6.35
N GLU A 229 3.03 79.70 -5.19
CA GLU A 229 2.40 80.94 -4.72
C GLU A 229 3.44 81.96 -4.25
N LYS A 230 4.52 81.53 -3.58
CA LYS A 230 5.68 82.38 -3.24
C LYS A 230 6.50 82.76 -4.47
N GLU A 231 6.73 81.81 -5.38
CA GLU A 231 7.43 82.06 -6.63
C GLU A 231 6.58 82.94 -7.58
N ALA A 232 5.24 82.97 -7.42
CA ALA A 232 4.36 83.91 -8.10
C ALA A 232 4.35 85.31 -7.46
N GLU A 233 4.50 85.45 -6.13
CA GLU A 233 4.77 86.76 -5.52
C GLU A 233 6.14 87.30 -5.98
N GLU A 234 7.17 86.44 -6.03
CA GLU A 234 8.51 86.80 -6.52
C GLU A 234 8.50 87.10 -8.03
N LYS A 235 7.71 86.37 -8.83
CA LYS A 235 7.51 86.64 -10.27
C LYS A 235 6.51 87.76 -10.56
N GLU A 236 5.62 88.18 -9.67
CA GLU A 236 4.89 89.45 -9.88
C GLU A 236 5.83 90.66 -9.71
N ALA A 237 6.89 90.51 -8.89
CA ALA A 237 8.00 91.45 -8.87
C ALA A 237 8.91 91.33 -10.11
N GLU A 238 9.22 90.11 -10.57
CA GLU A 238 10.16 89.88 -11.69
C GLU A 238 9.53 90.00 -13.11
N GLU A 239 8.24 89.69 -13.31
CA GLU A 239 7.54 89.73 -14.63
C GLU A 239 7.19 91.16 -15.10
N LYS A 240 7.65 92.18 -14.37
CA LYS A 240 7.98 93.49 -14.98
C LYS A 240 9.18 93.40 -15.96
N SER A 241 9.84 92.25 -16.05
CA SER A 241 11.00 91.97 -16.89
C SER A 241 10.87 90.66 -17.71
N ARG A 242 10.26 90.79 -18.90
CA ARG A 242 10.60 90.05 -20.14
C ARG A 242 10.13 88.58 -20.34
N VAL A 243 8.91 88.46 -20.88
CA VAL A 243 8.58 87.87 -22.20
C VAL A 243 9.76 87.21 -23.00
N THR A 244 9.62 85.95 -23.51
CA THR A 244 9.51 85.49 -24.96
C THR A 244 9.96 84.00 -25.25
N MET A 245 9.21 83.21 -26.07
CA MET A 245 9.58 81.97 -26.86
C MET A 245 9.73 80.56 -26.17
N ILE A 246 10.03 79.41 -26.85
CA ILE A 246 9.30 78.51 -27.85
C ILE A 246 10.16 77.22 -28.16
N THR A 247 9.79 75.99 -28.65
CA THR A 247 8.65 74.99 -28.59
C THR A 247 9.04 73.65 -29.34
N SER A 248 8.34 72.48 -29.15
CA SER A 248 8.29 71.20 -29.99
C SER A 248 9.43 70.11 -29.81
N ALA A 249 9.45 68.83 -30.30
CA ALA A 249 8.51 67.71 -30.72
C ALA A 249 9.34 66.45 -31.24
N THR A 250 8.94 65.17 -31.57
CA THR A 250 7.86 64.15 -31.27
C THR A 250 8.11 62.74 -31.95
N LEU A 251 7.56 61.60 -31.40
CA LEU A 251 7.16 60.29 -32.08
C LEU A 251 8.25 59.25 -32.59
N PRO A 252 8.00 58.05 -33.25
CA PRO A 252 7.16 56.83 -32.89
C PRO A 252 7.56 55.36 -33.40
N THR A 253 6.96 54.26 -32.85
CA THR A 253 6.47 52.93 -33.50
C THR A 253 7.43 51.85 -34.19
N PRO A 254 7.01 50.66 -34.77
CA PRO A 254 6.13 49.51 -34.33
C PRO A 254 6.39 47.99 -34.85
N ALA A 255 5.73 46.97 -34.23
CA ALA A 255 5.01 45.74 -34.80
C ALA A 255 5.69 44.37 -35.29
N PRO A 256 5.06 43.37 -36.03
CA PRO A 256 4.81 41.94 -35.58
C PRO A 256 4.97 40.73 -36.62
N THR A 257 4.56 39.46 -36.33
CA THR A 257 4.33 38.25 -37.27
C THR A 257 3.67 36.98 -36.58
N THR A 258 3.12 35.94 -37.30
CA THR A 258 2.36 34.73 -36.75
C THR A 258 2.24 33.46 -37.72
N ILE A 259 1.44 32.39 -37.40
CA ILE A 259 0.71 31.29 -38.18
C ILE A 259 1.22 29.76 -38.27
N PRO A 260 0.55 28.68 -38.86
CA PRO A 260 0.31 27.31 -38.21
C PRO A 260 0.27 25.93 -39.05
N ALA A 261 -0.31 24.83 -38.48
CA ALA A 261 -1.22 23.76 -39.06
C ALA A 261 -0.82 22.31 -39.59
N SER A 262 -1.84 21.38 -39.65
CA SER A 262 -2.05 20.12 -40.46
C SER A 262 -1.46 18.71 -40.07
N GLN A 263 -1.90 17.51 -40.57
CA GLN A 263 -3.25 16.82 -40.67
C GLN A 263 -3.25 15.34 -41.25
N THR A 264 -4.26 14.47 -40.91
CA THR A 264 -4.80 13.23 -41.63
C THR A 264 -3.93 11.93 -41.81
N THR A 265 -4.33 10.65 -42.16
CA THR A 265 -5.57 9.86 -42.56
C THR A 265 -5.39 8.29 -42.43
N PRO A 266 -6.43 7.39 -42.49
CA PRO A 266 -6.36 5.88 -42.40
C PRO A 266 -7.02 5.04 -43.56
N ASP A 267 -6.86 3.67 -43.62
CA ASP A 267 -7.84 2.69 -44.22
C ASP A 267 -7.49 1.15 -44.12
N GLY A 268 -8.37 0.21 -44.56
CA GLY A 268 -8.19 -1.29 -44.54
C GLY A 268 -9.08 -2.14 -45.51
N ASN A 269 -8.97 -3.50 -45.58
CA ASN A 269 -9.68 -4.34 -46.60
C ASN A 269 -9.78 -5.89 -46.35
N ALA A 270 -10.83 -6.58 -46.86
CA ALA A 270 -11.05 -8.07 -46.93
C ALA A 270 -12.34 -8.45 -47.75
N PRO A 271 -12.80 -9.73 -47.87
CA PRO A 271 -12.26 -10.91 -48.58
C PRO A 271 -13.23 -11.50 -49.68
N VAL A 272 -12.96 -12.69 -50.26
CA VAL A 272 -13.74 -13.34 -51.35
C VAL A 272 -13.99 -14.85 -51.08
N SER A 273 -15.07 -15.45 -51.65
CA SER A 273 -15.52 -16.83 -51.36
C SER A 273 -15.98 -17.65 -52.58
N LEU A 274 -15.67 -18.95 -52.58
CA LEU A 274 -16.10 -20.05 -53.48
C LEU A 274 -15.91 -21.39 -52.71
N SER A 275 -16.62 -22.51 -52.94
CA SER A 275 -17.87 -22.83 -53.66
C SER A 275 -18.38 -24.22 -53.18
N SER A 276 -19.41 -24.82 -53.80
CA SER A 276 -19.90 -26.18 -53.48
C SER A 276 -20.09 -27.06 -54.73
N ALA A 277 -19.57 -28.30 -54.66
CA ALA A 277 -19.72 -29.38 -55.65
C ALA A 277 -19.02 -30.69 -55.20
N GLU A 278 -17.93 -30.59 -54.44
CA GLU A 278 -17.08 -31.74 -54.04
C GLU A 278 -17.68 -32.63 -52.94
N ASP A 279 -18.79 -32.19 -52.34
CA ASP A 279 -19.11 -32.48 -50.95
C ASP A 279 -19.38 -33.97 -50.65
N LYS A 280 -19.86 -34.76 -51.62
CA LYS A 280 -20.06 -36.20 -51.44
C LYS A 280 -18.78 -37.04 -51.38
N LYS A 281 -17.70 -36.64 -52.08
CA LYS A 281 -16.41 -37.36 -51.96
C LYS A 281 -15.66 -36.93 -50.69
N LYS A 282 -15.98 -35.74 -50.19
CA LYS A 282 -15.42 -35.11 -48.99
C LYS A 282 -15.84 -35.83 -47.71
N GLU A 283 -17.07 -36.35 -47.63
CA GLU A 283 -17.56 -37.11 -46.48
C GLU A 283 -16.81 -38.44 -46.27
N GLU A 284 -16.53 -39.19 -47.33
CA GLU A 284 -15.80 -40.47 -47.24
C GLU A 284 -14.35 -40.26 -46.77
N TYR A 285 -13.65 -39.26 -47.33
CA TYR A 285 -12.32 -38.87 -46.86
C TYR A 285 -12.31 -38.34 -45.42
N LYS A 286 -13.39 -37.66 -44.98
CA LYS A 286 -13.53 -37.17 -43.59
C LYS A 286 -13.68 -38.32 -42.60
N ALA A 287 -14.54 -39.30 -42.89
CA ALA A 287 -14.74 -40.47 -42.04
C ALA A 287 -13.46 -41.32 -41.88
N GLU A 288 -12.68 -41.45 -42.96
CA GLU A 288 -11.40 -42.17 -42.95
C GLU A 288 -10.30 -41.39 -42.22
N ALA A 289 -10.30 -40.05 -42.31
CA ALA A 289 -9.39 -39.20 -41.54
C ALA A 289 -9.66 -39.29 -40.03
N GLU A 290 -10.92 -39.22 -39.60
CA GLU A 290 -11.31 -39.33 -38.18
C GLU A 290 -10.95 -40.68 -37.56
N ARG A 291 -10.94 -41.77 -38.34
CA ARG A 291 -10.45 -43.08 -37.88
C ARG A 291 -8.95 -43.06 -37.64
N LYS A 292 -8.18 -42.58 -38.63
CA LYS A 292 -6.72 -42.46 -38.55
C LYS A 292 -6.25 -41.42 -37.53
N GLU A 293 -7.10 -40.51 -37.11
CA GLU A 293 -6.85 -39.63 -35.96
C GLU A 293 -7.01 -40.39 -34.64
N LYS A 294 -8.13 -41.07 -34.42
CA LYS A 294 -8.37 -41.90 -33.23
C LYS A 294 -7.33 -43.00 -33.03
N GLU A 295 -6.95 -43.73 -34.08
CA GLU A 295 -5.90 -44.75 -34.02
C GLU A 295 -4.53 -44.17 -33.61
N ARG A 296 -4.24 -42.92 -34.00
CA ARG A 296 -3.00 -42.23 -33.58
C ARG A 296 -3.09 -41.74 -32.14
N ASP A 297 -4.24 -41.24 -31.71
CA ASP A 297 -4.47 -40.82 -30.32
C ASP A 297 -4.40 -42.00 -29.34
N GLU A 298 -4.94 -43.16 -29.72
CA GLU A 298 -4.87 -44.40 -28.93
C GLU A 298 -3.44 -44.93 -28.87
N MET A 299 -2.73 -45.01 -30.00
CA MET A 299 -1.32 -45.42 -30.03
C MET A 299 -0.40 -44.44 -29.29
N PHE A 300 -0.73 -43.14 -29.28
CA PHE A 300 -0.01 -42.15 -28.49
C PHE A 300 -0.21 -42.40 -26.99
N LYS A 301 -1.47 -42.53 -26.54
CA LYS A 301 -1.82 -42.83 -25.13
C LYS A 301 -1.15 -44.11 -24.62
N GLU A 302 -1.12 -45.19 -25.42
CA GLU A 302 -0.46 -46.45 -25.04
C GLU A 302 1.04 -46.23 -24.79
N ARG A 303 1.73 -45.50 -25.68
CA ARG A 303 3.16 -45.15 -25.51
C ARG A 303 3.38 -44.28 -24.28
N THR A 304 2.58 -43.23 -24.10
CA THR A 304 2.61 -42.33 -22.95
C THR A 304 2.43 -43.09 -21.63
N GLN A 305 1.48 -44.03 -21.55
CA GLN A 305 1.29 -44.89 -20.38
C GLN A 305 2.50 -45.81 -20.14
N LYS A 306 3.01 -46.46 -21.19
CA LYS A 306 4.18 -47.35 -21.08
C LYS A 306 5.46 -46.61 -20.67
N GLU A 307 5.63 -45.37 -21.12
CA GLU A 307 6.72 -44.49 -20.68
C GLU A 307 6.56 -44.07 -19.21
N ARG A 308 5.34 -43.74 -18.76
CA ARG A 308 5.01 -43.50 -17.33
C ARG A 308 5.37 -44.72 -16.46
N GLU A 309 4.97 -45.92 -16.86
CA GLU A 309 5.25 -47.16 -16.11
C GLU A 309 6.75 -47.49 -16.06
N ASN A 310 7.48 -47.31 -17.17
CA ASN A 310 8.94 -47.45 -17.21
C ASN A 310 9.65 -46.40 -16.34
N LEU A 311 9.17 -45.15 -16.33
CA LEU A 311 9.72 -44.09 -15.47
C LEU A 311 9.48 -44.39 -13.99
N LEU A 312 8.25 -44.71 -13.58
CA LEU A 312 7.90 -45.00 -12.18
C LEU A 312 8.62 -46.25 -11.65
N SER A 313 8.77 -47.29 -12.47
CA SER A 313 9.53 -48.48 -12.09
C SER A 313 11.04 -48.20 -11.90
N SER A 314 11.61 -47.24 -12.65
CA SER A 314 13.02 -46.80 -12.50
C SER A 314 13.33 -45.97 -11.24
N LEU A 315 12.33 -45.64 -10.43
CA LEU A 315 12.48 -44.82 -9.22
C LEU A 315 12.88 -45.67 -8.02
N THR A 316 13.79 -45.14 -7.20
CA THR A 316 14.05 -45.71 -5.86
C THR A 316 12.90 -45.42 -4.91
N GLU A 317 12.78 -46.16 -3.81
CA GLU A 317 11.63 -46.03 -2.89
C GLU A 317 11.42 -44.59 -2.38
N ASN A 318 12.50 -43.92 -1.98
CA ASN A 318 12.46 -42.51 -1.55
C ASN A 318 12.02 -41.55 -2.68
N GLU A 319 12.32 -41.88 -3.94
CA GLU A 319 11.85 -41.10 -5.11
C GLU A 319 10.35 -41.34 -5.36
N ARG A 320 9.86 -42.57 -5.16
CA ARG A 320 8.43 -42.93 -5.29
C ARG A 320 7.58 -42.26 -4.21
N ILE A 321 8.00 -42.33 -2.95
CA ILE A 321 7.32 -41.70 -1.81
C ILE A 321 7.16 -40.19 -2.04
N VAL A 322 8.20 -39.51 -2.54
CA VAL A 322 8.15 -38.08 -2.87
C VAL A 322 7.20 -37.78 -4.04
N ILE A 323 7.17 -38.62 -5.09
CA ILE A 323 6.22 -38.43 -6.20
C ILE A 323 4.78 -38.68 -5.77
N ASN A 324 4.49 -39.73 -5.00
CA ASN A 324 3.13 -40.05 -4.59
C ASN A 324 2.50 -38.89 -3.81
N LEU A 325 3.23 -38.35 -2.82
CA LEU A 325 2.82 -37.17 -2.08
C LEU A 325 2.64 -35.94 -2.99
N LEU A 326 3.51 -35.74 -4.00
CA LEU A 326 3.30 -34.68 -4.99
C LEU A 326 2.06 -34.91 -5.87
N MET A 327 1.69 -36.16 -6.20
CA MET A 327 0.45 -36.45 -6.94
C MET A 327 -0.79 -36.17 -6.08
N GLU A 328 -0.79 -36.59 -4.81
CA GLU A 328 -1.88 -36.36 -3.84
C GLU A 328 -2.22 -34.87 -3.67
N HIS A 329 -1.21 -34.00 -3.78
CA HIS A 329 -1.33 -32.54 -3.66
C HIS A 329 -1.34 -31.78 -5.01
N GLY A 330 -1.67 -32.42 -6.14
CA GLY A 330 -1.86 -31.72 -7.44
C GLY A 330 -0.58 -31.30 -8.17
N GLY A 331 0.59 -31.72 -7.67
CA GLY A 331 1.86 -31.63 -8.37
C GLY A 331 2.70 -30.38 -8.08
N ASP A 332 2.44 -29.65 -7.00
CA ASP A 332 3.36 -28.67 -6.45
C ASP A 332 3.24 -28.50 -4.92
N LEU A 333 4.39 -28.48 -4.24
CA LEU A 333 4.50 -28.52 -2.77
C LEU A 333 5.78 -27.78 -2.31
N LEU A 334 5.82 -27.29 -1.07
CA LEU A 334 7.05 -26.75 -0.47
C LEU A 334 7.95 -27.89 0.00
N ARG A 335 9.27 -27.71 -0.10
CA ARG A 335 10.26 -28.72 0.36
C ARG A 335 10.11 -29.08 1.84
N THR A 336 9.59 -28.17 2.66
CA THR A 336 9.24 -28.40 4.07
C THR A 336 8.07 -29.37 4.22
N GLU A 337 7.01 -29.19 3.44
CA GLU A 337 5.82 -30.05 3.43
C GLU A 337 6.16 -31.46 2.95
N ILE A 338 6.98 -31.59 1.90
CA ILE A 338 7.51 -32.90 1.46
C ILE A 338 8.31 -33.56 2.59
N SER A 339 9.14 -32.80 3.32
CA SER A 339 9.91 -33.35 4.45
C SER A 339 9.05 -33.86 5.60
N ARG A 340 7.85 -33.29 5.79
CA ARG A 340 6.88 -33.73 6.79
C ARG A 340 6.10 -34.95 6.29
N GLY A 341 5.40 -34.81 5.17
CA GLY A 341 4.54 -35.88 4.62
C GLY A 341 5.29 -37.18 4.26
N THR A 342 6.57 -37.11 3.88
CA THR A 342 7.37 -38.30 3.56
C THR A 342 8.15 -38.89 4.74
N ASN A 343 8.26 -38.18 5.87
CA ASN A 343 9.14 -38.51 7.01
C ASN A 343 10.60 -38.83 6.63
N LEU A 344 11.07 -38.43 5.45
CA LEU A 344 12.42 -38.72 4.98
C LEU A 344 13.48 -37.85 5.69
N PRO A 345 14.59 -38.43 6.18
CA PRO A 345 15.71 -37.65 6.71
C PRO A 345 16.19 -36.58 5.72
N LYS A 346 16.52 -35.39 6.24
CA LYS A 346 16.87 -34.20 5.43
C LYS A 346 17.92 -34.46 4.34
N SER A 347 18.90 -35.32 4.60
CA SER A 347 19.91 -35.77 3.63
C SER A 347 19.30 -36.66 2.53
N SER A 348 18.54 -37.69 2.91
CA SER A 348 17.82 -38.60 2.00
C SER A 348 16.84 -37.87 1.10
N LEU A 349 16.03 -36.95 1.65
CA LEU A 349 15.13 -36.09 0.88
C LEU A 349 15.88 -35.22 -0.12
N SER A 350 17.00 -34.61 0.29
CA SER A 350 17.82 -33.79 -0.60
C SER A 350 18.38 -34.59 -1.77
N MET A 351 18.77 -35.85 -1.53
CA MET A 351 19.25 -36.76 -2.56
C MET A 351 18.12 -37.22 -3.51
N ALA A 352 16.92 -37.52 -2.97
CA ALA A 352 15.76 -37.90 -3.76
C ALA A 352 15.28 -36.75 -4.67
N LEU A 353 15.10 -35.54 -4.11
CA LEU A 353 14.74 -34.35 -4.87
C LEU A 353 15.79 -34.04 -5.96
N LYS A 354 17.08 -34.12 -5.65
CA LYS A 354 18.12 -33.94 -6.67
C LYS A 354 17.99 -34.96 -7.81
N LYS A 355 17.83 -36.25 -7.50
CA LYS A 355 17.67 -37.29 -8.54
C LYS A 355 16.41 -37.10 -9.39
N LEU A 356 15.32 -36.61 -8.80
CA LEU A 356 14.09 -36.29 -9.54
C LEU A 356 14.26 -35.04 -10.44
N GLU A 357 15.07 -34.06 -10.03
CA GLU A 357 15.48 -32.92 -10.85
C GLU A 357 16.44 -33.34 -11.97
N ASP A 358 17.44 -34.19 -11.68
CA ASP A 358 18.36 -34.79 -12.66
C ASP A 358 17.59 -35.63 -13.71
N LYS A 359 16.53 -36.36 -13.29
CA LYS A 359 15.57 -37.07 -14.16
C LYS A 359 14.55 -36.14 -14.85
N LYS A 360 14.58 -34.83 -14.60
CA LYS A 360 13.64 -33.80 -15.10
C LYS A 360 12.16 -34.03 -14.76
N ILE A 361 11.86 -34.84 -13.74
CA ILE A 361 10.49 -35.13 -13.29
C ILE A 361 9.93 -33.95 -12.49
N ILE A 362 10.79 -33.30 -11.69
CA ILE A 362 10.47 -32.08 -10.94
C ILE A 362 11.40 -30.92 -11.33
N GLU A 363 10.91 -29.71 -11.12
CA GLU A 363 11.70 -28.47 -11.06
C GLU A 363 11.72 -27.97 -9.61
N LEU A 364 12.90 -27.55 -9.14
CA LEU A 364 13.08 -26.90 -7.83
C LEU A 364 13.23 -25.39 -8.00
N ASP A 365 12.27 -24.62 -7.51
CA ASP A 365 12.43 -23.16 -7.39
C ASP A 365 13.44 -22.86 -6.27
N LYS A 366 14.53 -22.22 -6.67
CA LYS A 366 15.68 -21.88 -5.82
C LYS A 366 15.78 -20.36 -5.56
N THR A 367 14.77 -19.60 -6.00
CA THR A 367 14.72 -18.12 -5.87
C THR A 367 14.51 -17.65 -4.43
N PHE A 368 13.86 -18.47 -3.60
CA PHE A 368 13.46 -18.13 -2.23
C PHE A 368 14.10 -19.04 -1.18
N THR A 369 14.18 -18.54 0.06
CA THR A 369 14.64 -19.29 1.24
C THR A 369 13.82 -20.58 1.47
N ILE A 370 12.53 -20.56 1.11
CA ILE A 370 11.65 -21.73 1.08
C ILE A 370 11.59 -22.21 -0.37
N GLN A 371 12.13 -23.39 -0.65
CA GLN A 371 12.16 -23.95 -1.99
C GLN A 371 10.82 -24.60 -2.34
N LYS A 372 10.17 -24.13 -3.41
CA LYS A 372 8.98 -24.78 -3.97
C LYS A 372 9.38 -25.85 -4.97
N VAL A 373 8.71 -26.99 -4.90
CA VAL A 373 8.88 -28.16 -5.77
C VAL A 373 7.64 -28.27 -6.63
N LYS A 374 7.80 -28.53 -7.93
CA LYS A 374 6.69 -28.72 -8.87
C LYS A 374 7.03 -29.79 -9.89
N PHE A 375 6.06 -30.56 -10.36
CA PHE A 375 6.25 -31.39 -11.56
C PHE A 375 6.53 -30.51 -12.78
N THR A 376 7.40 -30.99 -13.67
CA THR A 376 7.70 -30.33 -14.94
C THR A 376 6.53 -30.44 -15.91
N SER A 377 6.49 -29.58 -16.93
CA SER A 377 5.38 -29.54 -17.91
C SER A 377 5.17 -30.87 -18.64
N TRP A 378 6.25 -31.53 -19.06
CA TRP A 378 6.15 -32.84 -19.73
C TRP A 378 5.69 -33.94 -18.77
N PHE A 379 6.13 -33.92 -17.50
CA PHE A 379 5.65 -34.89 -16.52
C PHE A 379 4.19 -34.63 -16.14
N LYS A 380 3.73 -33.37 -16.05
CA LYS A 380 2.29 -33.06 -15.88
C LYS A 380 1.43 -33.52 -17.08
N SER A 381 2.01 -33.72 -18.27
CA SER A 381 1.31 -34.33 -19.43
C SER A 381 1.30 -35.87 -19.46
N LEU A 382 1.98 -36.51 -18.50
CA LEU A 382 2.00 -37.98 -18.29
C LEU A 382 1.08 -38.44 -17.15
N LEU A 383 0.48 -37.52 -16.38
CA LEU A 383 -0.30 -37.78 -15.16
C LEU A 383 -1.80 -37.97 -15.43
#